data_AF-A0A8X7TG42-F1
#
_entry.id   AF-A0A8X7TG42-F1
#
_cell.length_a   1.000
_cell.length_b   1.000
_cell.length_c   1.000
_cell.angle_alpha   90.00
_cell.angle_beta   90.00
_cell.angle_gamma   90.00
#
_symmetry.space_group_name_H-M   'P 1'
#
loop_
_entity.id
_entity.type
_entity.pdbx_description
1 polymer ?
#
loop_
_entity_poly.entity_id
_entity_poly.type
_entity_poly.pdbx_seq_one_letter_code
_entity_poly.pdbx_strand_id
1 'polypeptide(L)'
;MFGNDSAVVYNPEENIWSALRRDMYPPMSQAVRECHCVIDDVLFFWESGAFKWYDSKARLCKEVGGVQGLPDLRSRDPKLCKVAMVDLGGKMGFLWNTRTNLESWVLLSPLLYD
;
A
#
# COMPACT_ATOMS: atom_id res chain seq x y z
N MET A 1 22.10 -6.10 20.09
CA MET A 1 21.11 -5.23 19.43
C MET A 1 21.16 -5.59 17.95
N PHE A 2 20.30 -6.52 17.50
CA PHE A 2 20.22 -6.93 16.09
C PHE A 2 19.02 -6.24 15.46
N GLY A 3 19.16 -5.76 14.22
CA GLY A 3 18.05 -5.15 13.48
C GLY A 3 18.52 -4.16 12.43
N ASN A 4 19.38 -4.58 11.51
CA ASN A 4 19.44 -3.92 10.21
C ASN A 4 18.28 -4.52 9.39
N ASP A 5 17.06 -4.10 9.71
CA ASP A 5 15.82 -4.65 9.14
C ASP A 5 15.70 -4.24 7.68
N SER A 6 16.43 -4.94 6.81
CA SER A 6 16.18 -4.88 5.38
C SER A 6 14.83 -5.52 5.10
N ALA A 7 13.93 -4.81 4.44
CA ALA A 7 12.73 -5.41 3.86
C ALA A 7 13.13 -6.60 2.97
N VAL A 8 12.33 -7.66 2.97
CA VAL A 8 12.56 -8.86 2.17
C VAL A 8 11.30 -9.21 1.40
N VAL A 9 11.48 -9.77 0.20
CA VAL A 9 10.41 -10.34 -0.62
C VAL A 9 10.64 -11.85 -0.73
N TYR A 10 9.57 -12.61 -0.66
CA TYR A 10 9.60 -14.05 -0.85
C TYR A 10 9.25 -14.40 -2.29
N ASN A 11 10.11 -15.17 -2.97
CA ASN A 11 9.79 -15.77 -4.25
C ASN A 11 9.30 -17.22 -4.02
N PRO A 12 8.01 -17.54 -4.24
CA PRO A 12 7.50 -18.89 -4.04
C PRO A 12 7.97 -19.89 -5.10
N GLU A 13 8.31 -19.45 -6.31
CA GLU A 13 8.79 -20.33 -7.39
C GLU A 13 10.20 -20.84 -7.11
N GLU A 14 11.06 -19.96 -6.60
CA GLU A 14 12.44 -20.28 -6.26
C GLU A 14 12.62 -20.71 -4.79
N ASN A 15 11.59 -20.52 -3.95
CA ASN A 15 11.61 -20.77 -2.51
C ASN A 15 12.75 -20.02 -1.78
N ILE A 16 12.95 -18.73 -2.12
CA ILE A 16 14.04 -17.90 -1.60
C ILE A 16 13.51 -16.54 -1.12
N TRP A 17 14.09 -16.05 -0.01
CA TRP A 17 13.94 -14.67 0.43
C TRP A 17 15.01 -13.78 -0.18
N SER A 18 14.61 -12.70 -0.82
CA SER A 18 15.50 -11.71 -1.43
C SER A 18 15.41 -10.37 -0.71
N ALA A 19 16.55 -9.75 -0.42
CA ALA A 19 16.59 -8.44 0.21
C ALA A 19 16.08 -7.36 -0.75
N LEU A 20 15.05 -6.63 -0.34
CA LEU A 20 14.60 -5.41 -1.00
C LEU A 20 15.55 -4.28 -0.61
N ARG A 21 16.58 -4.08 -1.44
CA ARG A 21 17.47 -2.94 -1.25
C ARG A 21 16.76 -1.65 -1.65
N ARG A 22 16.84 -0.64 -0.78
CA ARG A 22 16.16 0.66 -0.94
C ARG A 22 16.57 1.39 -2.22
N ASP A 23 17.82 1.24 -2.64
CA ASP A 23 18.37 1.81 -3.87
C ASP A 23 17.88 1.09 -5.13
N MET A 24 17.61 -0.22 -5.05
CA MET A 24 17.16 -1.00 -6.21
C MET A 24 15.65 -0.92 -6.45
N TYR A 25 14.84 -0.87 -5.38
CA TYR A 25 13.38 -0.90 -5.49
C TYR A 25 12.70 0.10 -4.54
N PRO A 26 12.85 1.42 -4.77
CA PRO A 26 12.35 2.44 -3.85
C PRO A 26 10.84 2.32 -3.55
N PRO A 27 9.94 2.16 -4.54
CA PRO A 27 8.50 2.03 -4.29
C PRO A 27 8.14 0.80 -3.44
N MET A 28 8.72 -0.37 -3.72
CA MET A 28 8.49 -1.57 -2.91
C MET A 28 9.02 -1.40 -1.49
N SER A 29 10.20 -0.80 -1.34
CA SER A 29 10.78 -0.55 -0.01
C SER A 29 9.93 0.39 0.84
N GLN A 30 9.21 1.32 0.18
CA GLN A 30 8.25 2.20 0.83
C GLN A 30 6.97 1.45 1.18
N ALA A 31 6.40 0.70 0.24
CA ALA A 31 5.16 -0.05 0.45
C ALA A 31 5.24 -1.02 1.64
N VAL A 32 6.37 -1.68 1.88
CA VAL A 32 6.57 -2.57 3.04
C VAL A 32 6.43 -1.85 4.38
N ARG A 33 6.68 -0.53 4.41
CA ARG A 33 6.59 0.30 5.62
C ARG A 33 5.24 0.96 5.78
N GLU A 34 4.41 0.92 4.75
CA GLU A 34 3.10 1.56 4.68
C GLU A 34 1.99 0.50 4.66
N CYS A 35 0.75 0.95 4.81
CA CYS A 35 -0.39 0.09 4.58
C CYS A 35 -0.48 -0.26 3.10
N HIS A 36 -0.59 -1.55 2.80
CA HIS A 36 -0.58 -2.08 1.45
C HIS A 36 -1.51 -3.29 1.31
N CYS A 37 -1.91 -3.58 0.09
CA CYS A 37 -2.55 -4.82 -0.31
C CYS A 37 -2.08 -5.22 -1.71
N VAL A 38 -2.19 -6.50 -2.05
CA VAL A 38 -1.97 -6.97 -3.41
C VAL A 38 -3.32 -7.33 -4.00
N ILE A 39 -3.61 -6.81 -5.19
CA ILE A 39 -4.80 -7.17 -5.97
C ILE A 39 -4.28 -7.72 -7.29
N ASP A 40 -4.65 -8.96 -7.58
CA ASP A 40 -4.02 -9.76 -8.64
C ASP A 40 -2.49 -9.78 -8.48
N ASP A 41 -1.74 -9.16 -9.41
CA ASP A 41 -0.28 -9.07 -9.41
C ASP A 41 0.24 -7.65 -9.12
N VAL A 42 -0.63 -6.74 -8.69
CA VAL A 42 -0.30 -5.32 -8.50
C VAL A 42 -0.34 -4.96 -7.03
N LEU A 43 0.76 -4.39 -6.54
CA LEU A 43 0.91 -3.93 -5.16
C LEU A 43 0.33 -2.52 -5.03
N PHE A 44 -0.70 -2.37 -4.21
CA PHE A 44 -1.27 -1.08 -3.85
C PHE A 44 -0.80 -0.68 -2.46
N PHE A 45 -0.47 0.60 -2.27
CA PHE A 45 -0.08 1.13 -0.97
C PHE A 45 -0.53 2.58 -0.80
N TRP A 46 -0.71 2.97 0.46
CA TRP A 46 -1.09 4.33 0.83
C TRP A 46 0.13 5.10 1.33
N GLU A 47 0.46 6.21 0.68
CA GLU A 47 1.58 7.05 1.08
C GLU A 47 1.18 8.53 1.09
N SER A 48 1.34 9.17 2.26
CA SER A 48 1.23 10.63 2.42
C SER A 48 -0.05 11.27 1.85
N GLY A 49 -1.20 10.59 1.93
CA GLY A 49 -2.45 11.15 1.41
C GLY A 49 -2.85 10.67 0.02
N ALA A 50 -2.08 9.78 -0.59
CA ALA A 50 -2.32 9.28 -1.94
C ALA A 50 -2.24 7.75 -1.99
N PHE A 51 -3.10 7.14 -2.82
CA PHE A 51 -2.95 5.74 -3.19
C PHE A 51 -1.96 5.63 -4.32
N LYS A 52 -1.09 4.64 -4.23
CA LYS A 52 -0.14 4.30 -5.28
C LYS A 52 -0.29 2.83 -5.63
N TRP A 53 0.06 2.51 -6.86
CA TRP A 53 0.18 1.15 -7.33
C TRP A 53 1.55 0.92 -7.92
N TYR A 54 2.04 -0.30 -7.76
CA TYR A 54 3.32 -0.76 -8.24
C TYR A 54 3.16 -2.08 -9.00
N ASP A 55 3.54 -2.05 -10.27
CA ASP A 55 3.66 -3.24 -11.11
C ASP A 55 5.13 -3.69 -11.10
N SER A 56 5.36 -4.88 -10.53
CA SER A 56 6.69 -5.47 -10.41
C SER A 56 7.27 -5.92 -11.75
N LYS A 57 6.41 -6.34 -12.70
CA LYS A 57 6.79 -6.79 -14.04
C LYS A 57 7.21 -5.59 -14.89
N ALA A 58 6.43 -4.51 -14.85
CA ALA A 58 6.74 -3.26 -15.55
C ALA A 58 7.76 -2.37 -14.81
N ARG A 59 8.04 -2.66 -13.53
CA ARG A 59 8.81 -1.81 -12.61
C ARG A 59 8.28 -0.37 -12.54
N LEU A 60 6.97 -0.22 -12.63
CA LEU A 60 6.28 1.06 -12.73
C LEU A 60 5.54 1.35 -11.43
N CYS A 61 5.69 2.58 -10.93
CA CYS A 61 4.89 3.11 -9.81
C CYS A 61 4.12 4.33 -10.29
N LYS A 62 2.81 4.35 -10.06
CA LYS A 62 1.94 5.49 -10.37
C LYS A 62 0.97 5.76 -9.21
N GLU A 63 0.48 6.99 -9.14
CA GLU A 63 -0.61 7.37 -8.24
C GLU A 63 -1.96 6.91 -8.83
N VAL A 64 -2.88 6.47 -7.98
CA VAL A 64 -4.25 6.15 -8.39
C VAL A 64 -5.03 7.46 -8.52
N GLY A 65 -5.43 7.80 -9.74
CA GLY A 65 -6.26 8.97 -10.03
C GLY A 65 -7.73 8.76 -9.64
N GLY A 66 -8.50 9.86 -9.66
CA GLY A 66 -9.97 9.80 -9.55
C GLY A 66 -10.52 9.51 -8.14
N VAL A 67 -9.66 9.36 -7.13
CA VAL A 67 -10.10 9.16 -5.74
C VAL A 67 -10.45 10.51 -5.11
N GLN A 68 -11.73 10.71 -4.78
CA GLN A 68 -12.25 11.92 -4.15
C GLN A 68 -13.11 11.56 -2.93
N GLY A 69 -13.38 12.55 -2.06
CA GLY A 69 -14.29 12.38 -0.93
C GLY A 69 -13.71 11.65 0.29
N LEU A 70 -12.40 11.41 0.31
CA LEU A 70 -11.72 10.86 1.48
C LEU A 70 -11.46 11.94 2.54
N PRO A 71 -11.49 11.58 3.83
CA PRO A 71 -11.08 12.49 4.89
C PRO A 71 -9.62 12.87 4.74
N ASP A 72 -9.23 14.01 5.33
CA ASP A 72 -7.84 14.42 5.34
C ASP A 72 -7.01 13.50 6.27
N LEU A 73 -6.47 12.46 5.66
CA LEU A 73 -5.60 11.49 6.30
C LEU A 73 -4.12 11.89 6.19
N ARG A 74 -3.81 13.12 5.73
CA ARG A 74 -2.43 13.64 5.63
C ARG A 74 -1.86 14.06 6.98
N SER A 75 -2.73 14.18 7.98
CA SER A 75 -2.33 14.50 9.35
C SER A 75 -1.40 13.40 9.87
N ARG A 76 -0.11 13.73 9.97
CA ARG A 76 0.96 12.93 10.56
C ARG A 76 0.84 12.84 12.08
N ASP A 77 -0.36 12.88 12.65
CA ASP A 77 -0.53 12.60 14.08
C ASP A 77 -0.35 11.09 14.28
N PRO A 78 0.76 10.65 14.90
CA PRO A 78 1.06 9.24 15.10
C PRO A 78 0.05 8.54 16.03
N LYS A 79 -0.93 9.27 16.59
CA LYS A 79 -1.93 8.74 17.52
C LYS A 79 -3.32 8.50 16.90
N LEU A 80 -3.57 8.79 15.61
CA LEU A 80 -4.95 8.97 15.14
C LEU A 80 -5.43 8.23 13.89
N CYS A 81 -4.60 7.50 13.13
CA CYS A 81 -5.09 6.78 11.96
C CYS A 81 -4.47 5.39 11.86
N LYS A 82 -5.17 4.36 12.33
CA LYS A 82 -4.93 3.01 11.81
C LYS A 82 -5.64 2.92 10.48
N VAL A 83 -4.88 2.76 9.40
CA VAL A 83 -5.44 2.48 8.08
C VAL A 83 -5.16 1.03 7.72
N ALA A 84 -6.06 0.43 6.95
CA ALA A 84 -5.92 -0.93 6.45
C ALA A 84 -6.37 -0.98 5.00
N MET A 85 -5.68 -1.79 4.21
CA MET A 85 -6.00 -2.05 2.81
C MET A 85 -6.27 -3.53 2.67
N VAL A 86 -7.36 -3.89 1.99
CA VAL A 86 -7.79 -5.27 1.80
C VAL A 86 -8.27 -5.49 0.37
N ASP A 87 -7.98 -6.66 -0.18
CA ASP A 87 -8.58 -7.11 -1.43
C ASP A 87 -9.99 -7.67 -1.15
N LEU A 88 -10.99 -7.13 -1.84
CA LEU A 88 -12.40 -7.50 -1.78
C LEU A 88 -12.88 -8.00 -3.14
N GLY A 89 -12.19 -9.01 -3.68
CA GLY A 89 -12.53 -9.68 -4.92
C GLY A 89 -12.20 -8.83 -6.14
N GLY A 90 -10.97 -8.34 -6.22
CA GLY A 90 -10.52 -7.45 -7.28
C GLY A 90 -10.87 -5.98 -7.01
N LYS A 91 -11.27 -5.64 -5.79
CA LYS A 91 -11.57 -4.26 -5.36
C LYS A 91 -10.76 -3.91 -4.14
N MET A 92 -10.27 -2.68 -4.10
CA MET A 92 -9.51 -2.19 -2.96
C MET A 92 -10.47 -1.67 -1.89
N GLY A 93 -10.56 -2.40 -0.78
CA GLY A 93 -11.17 -1.90 0.46
C GLY A 93 -10.15 -1.08 1.24
N PHE A 94 -10.48 0.19 1.51
CA PHE A 94 -9.66 1.05 2.35
C PHE A 94 -10.42 1.39 3.64
N LEU A 95 -9.88 0.95 4.77
CA LEU A 95 -10.45 1.19 6.09
C LEU A 95 -9.58 2.18 6.84
N TRP A 96 -10.22 3.07 7.59
CA TRP A 96 -9.53 3.95 8.52
C TRP A 96 -10.38 4.16 9.76
N ASN A 97 -9.71 4.35 10.89
CA ASN A 97 -10.36 4.72 12.14
C ASN A 97 -9.86 6.09 12.56
N THR A 98 -10.78 7.04 12.72
CA THR A 98 -10.54 8.29 13.43
C THR A 98 -11.12 8.17 14.83
N ARG A 99 -10.43 8.72 15.83
CA ARG A 99 -10.82 8.66 17.26
C ARG A 99 -12.22 9.21 17.56
N THR A 100 -12.90 9.82 16.59
CA THR A 100 -14.24 10.42 16.70
C THR A 100 -15.34 9.66 15.95
N ASN A 101 -15.04 8.62 15.15
CA ASN A 101 -16.06 7.85 14.42
C ASN A 101 -15.73 6.36 14.35
N LEU A 102 -16.69 5.52 14.76
CA LEU A 102 -16.64 4.06 14.64
C LEU A 102 -16.82 3.66 13.17
N GLU A 103 -15.72 3.21 12.57
CA GLU A 103 -15.58 2.49 11.30
C GLU A 103 -16.04 3.22 10.03
N SER A 104 -15.07 3.63 9.21
CA SER A 104 -15.30 4.16 7.87
C SER A 104 -14.50 3.35 6.84
N TRP A 105 -15.15 2.97 5.74
CA TRP A 105 -14.54 2.22 4.65
C TRP A 105 -15.00 2.79 3.30
N VAL A 106 -14.14 2.69 2.29
CA VAL A 106 -14.47 2.98 0.89
C VAL A 106 -14.03 1.80 0.02
N LEU A 107 -14.88 1.46 -0.95
CA LEU A 107 -14.55 0.52 -2.01
C LEU A 107 -14.07 1.30 -3.23
N LEU A 108 -12.83 1.05 -3.62
CA LEU A 108 -12.27 1.57 -4.85
C LEU A 108 -12.24 0.42 -5.86
N SER A 109 -12.99 0.58 -6.95
CA SER A 109 -12.79 -0.26 -8.13
C SER A 109 -11.43 0.11 -8.73
N PRO A 110 -10.56 -0.85 -9.07
CA PRO A 110 -9.43 -0.57 -9.92
C PRO A 110 -10.03 -0.16 -11.26
N LEU A 111 -10.10 1.14 -11.51
CA LEU A 111 -10.33 1.62 -12.86
C LEU A 111 -9.15 1.09 -13.66
N LEU A 112 -9.48 0.30 -14.68
CA LEU A 112 -8.52 -0.31 -15.59
C LEU A 112 -7.43 0.70 -15.93
N TYR A 113 -6.19 0.26 -15.73
CA TYR A 113 -4.95 1.00 -15.91
C TYR A 113 -4.94 1.79 -17.23
N ASP A 114 -4.97 3.12 -17.13
CA ASP A 114 -4.52 4.05 -18.18
C ASP A 114 -3.09 4.57 -17.90
#